data_AF-A0A8J2TQR4-F1
#
_entry.id   AF-A0A8J2TQR4-F1
#
_cell.length_a   1.000
_cell.length_b   1.000
_cell.length_c   1.000
_cell.angle_alpha   90.00
_cell.angle_beta   90.00
_cell.angle_gamma   90.00
#
_symmetry.space_group_name_H-M   'P 1'
#
loop_
_entity.id
_entity.type
_entity.pdbx_description
1 polymer ?
#
loop_
_entity_poly.entity_id
_entity_poly.type
_entity_poly.pdbx_seq_one_letter_code
_entity_poly.pdbx_strand_id
1 'polypeptide(L)'
;MKVSVVSNVLKVLLILFSIGVICFGAFVLPIIAEEMGEMYPEIAYAKLPILLICELLLVLLLVGIGIIMYFLIQFDRNLLLSSGFVRGLEILAGMCMAASVGVIGLFLYMNTFGGPGPFLTLIMIGIILIIWILAAVIILLRSMVKKR
;
A
#
# COMPACT_ATOMS: atom_id res chain seq x y z
N MET A 1 -30.82 -6.86 5.55
CA MET A 1 -30.82 -5.41 5.26
C MET A 1 -29.76 -4.58 6.02
N LYS A 2 -29.03 -5.11 7.02
CA LYS A 2 -27.96 -4.36 7.74
C LYS A 2 -26.57 -4.42 7.08
N VAL A 3 -26.29 -5.46 6.28
CA VAL A 3 -24.97 -5.71 5.67
C VAL A 3 -24.65 -4.70 4.56
N SER A 4 -25.66 -4.20 3.84
CA SER A 4 -25.47 -3.23 2.74
C SER A 4 -25.02 -1.85 3.21
N VAL A 5 -25.46 -1.40 4.38
CA VAL A 5 -25.12 -0.05 4.88
C VAL A 5 -23.64 0.01 5.26
N VAL A 6 -23.13 -1.00 5.99
CA VAL A 6 -21.72 -1.06 6.40
C VAL A 6 -20.80 -1.17 5.18
N SER A 7 -21.14 -2.04 4.21
CA SER A 7 -20.38 -2.19 2.97
C SER A 7 -20.34 -0.87 2.16
N ASN A 8 -21.48 -0.18 2.04
CA ASN A 8 -21.54 1.10 1.33
C ASN A 8 -20.75 2.21 2.03
N VAL A 9 -20.81 2.29 3.37
CA VAL A 9 -20.00 3.25 4.13
C VAL A 9 -18.51 2.99 3.91
N LEU A 10 -18.09 1.73 3.97
CA LEU A 10 -16.68 1.38 3.75
C LEU A 10 -16.22 1.74 2.32
N LYS A 11 -17.05 1.50 1.30
CA LYS A 11 -16.72 1.92 -0.08
C LYS A 11 -16.55 3.42 -0.20
N VAL A 12 -17.47 4.21 0.38
CA VAL A 12 -17.38 5.68 0.37
C VAL A 12 -16.10 6.15 1.07
N LEU A 13 -15.77 5.56 2.22
CA LEU A 13 -14.54 5.86 2.94
C LEU A 13 -13.30 5.53 2.11
N LEU A 14 -13.28 4.39 1.42
CA LEU A 14 -12.18 3.99 0.53
C LEU A 14 -12.03 4.94 -0.66
N ILE A 15 -13.13 5.40 -1.27
CA ILE A 15 -13.07 6.40 -2.35
C ILE A 15 -12.49 7.72 -1.83
N LEU A 16 -12.97 8.20 -0.69
CA LEU A 16 -12.48 9.44 -0.09
C LEU A 16 -11.00 9.33 0.30
N PHE A 17 -10.59 8.18 0.83
CA PHE A 17 -9.19 7.89 1.13
C PHE A 17 -8.33 7.87 -0.14
N SER A 18 -8.78 7.22 -1.21
CA SER A 18 -8.07 7.21 -2.51
C SER A 18 -7.88 8.62 -3.07
N ILE A 19 -8.90 9.48 -3.00
CA ILE A 19 -8.78 10.89 -3.42
C ILE A 19 -7.72 11.59 -2.57
N GLY A 20 -7.72 11.38 -1.26
CA GLY A 20 -6.70 11.91 -0.36
C GLY A 20 -5.29 11.45 -0.71
N VAL A 21 -5.11 10.16 -1.04
CA VAL A 21 -3.83 9.58 -1.47
C VAL A 21 -3.35 10.21 -2.78
N ILE A 22 -4.25 10.42 -3.75
CA ILE A 22 -3.91 11.08 -5.02
C ILE A 22 -3.49 12.53 -4.77
N CYS A 23 -4.24 13.29 -3.98
CA CYS A 23 -3.88 14.67 -3.64
C CYS A 23 -2.55 14.75 -2.89
N PHE A 24 -2.32 13.82 -1.95
CA PHE A 24 -1.07 13.75 -1.21
C PHE A 24 0.12 13.47 -2.13
N GLY A 25 0.00 12.51 -3.05
CA GLY A 25 1.04 12.18 -4.02
C GLY A 25 1.32 13.31 -5.02
N ALA A 26 0.27 13.99 -5.50
CA ALA A 26 0.40 15.01 -6.53
C ALA A 26 0.90 16.36 -6.00
N PHE A 27 0.54 16.74 -4.77
CA PHE A 27 0.83 18.07 -4.23
C PHE A 27 1.77 18.04 -3.03
N VAL A 28 1.48 17.23 -2.02
CA VAL A 28 2.19 17.28 -0.74
C VAL A 28 3.59 16.67 -0.87
N LEU A 29 3.69 15.51 -1.51
CA LEU A 29 4.95 14.77 -1.62
C LEU A 29 6.02 15.52 -2.45
N PRO A 30 5.70 16.16 -3.59
CA PRO A 30 6.67 16.98 -4.33
C PRO A 30 7.16 18.21 -3.56
N ILE A 31 6.24 18.89 -2.86
CA ILE A 31 6.59 20.07 -2.04
C ILE A 31 7.58 19.68 -0.94
N ILE A 32 7.29 18.62 -0.18
CA ILE A 32 8.19 18.13 0.87
C ILE A 32 9.55 17.73 0.28
N ALA A 33 9.55 17.05 -0.87
CA ALA A 33 10.79 16.65 -1.52
C ALA A 33 11.63 17.84 -2.00
N GLU A 34 10.99 18.95 -2.36
CA GLU A 34 11.65 20.20 -2.75
C GLU A 34 12.28 20.91 -1.57
N GLU A 35 11.52 21.11 -0.48
CA GLU A 35 12.03 21.70 0.75
C GLU A 35 13.23 20.92 1.31
N MET A 36 13.18 19.58 1.26
CA MET A 36 14.28 18.74 1.73
C MET A 36 15.52 18.82 0.83
N GLY A 37 15.33 19.01 -0.48
CA GLY A 37 16.42 19.19 -1.43
C GLY A 37 17.11 20.56 -1.29
N GLU A 38 16.38 21.59 -0.91
CA GLU A 38 16.94 22.92 -0.59
C GLU A 38 17.68 22.91 0.75
N MET A 39 17.15 22.21 1.75
CA MET A 39 17.77 22.12 3.08
C MET A 39 19.08 21.31 3.07
N TYR A 40 19.15 20.25 2.25
CA TYR A 40 20.33 19.40 2.12
C TYR A 40 20.75 19.23 0.65
N PRO A 41 21.48 20.22 0.08
CA PRO A 41 21.85 20.23 -1.34
C PRO A 41 22.75 19.05 -1.73
N GLU A 42 23.50 18.50 -0.78
CA GLU A 42 24.34 17.31 -0.92
C GLU A 42 23.57 16.02 -1.23
N ILE A 43 22.24 16.03 -1.11
CA ILE A 43 21.35 14.89 -1.37
C ILE A 43 20.35 15.20 -2.49
N ALA A 44 20.50 16.35 -3.18
CA ALA A 44 19.56 16.81 -4.20
C ALA A 44 19.38 15.81 -5.36
N TYR A 45 20.42 15.04 -5.71
CA TYR A 45 20.35 14.00 -6.73
C TYR A 45 19.58 12.74 -6.27
N ALA A 46 19.44 12.52 -4.97
CA ALA A 46 18.66 11.41 -4.40
C ALA A 46 17.15 11.74 -4.30
N LYS A 47 16.77 13.02 -4.47
CA LYS A 47 15.37 13.48 -4.43
C LYS A 47 14.50 12.72 -5.43
N LEU A 48 14.90 12.69 -6.69
CA LEU A 48 14.15 12.07 -7.78
C LEU A 48 13.90 10.56 -7.59
N PRO A 49 14.92 9.73 -7.29
CA PRO A 49 14.70 8.29 -7.10
C PRO A 49 13.83 8.00 -5.86
N ILE A 50 13.98 8.74 -4.77
CA ILE A 50 13.13 8.56 -3.58
C ILE A 50 11.68 8.92 -3.92
N LEU A 51 11.47 10.06 -4.58
CA LEU A 51 10.14 10.51 -4.99
C LEU A 51 9.47 9.51 -5.94
N LEU A 52 10.21 8.99 -6.92
CA LEU A 52 9.72 7.97 -7.85
C LEU A 52 9.27 6.70 -7.11
N ILE A 53 10.06 6.19 -6.17
CA ILE A 53 9.69 4.96 -5.45
C ILE A 53 8.48 5.22 -4.54
N CYS A 54 8.42 6.38 -3.88
CA CYS A 54 7.26 6.78 -3.09
C CYS A 54 5.99 6.86 -3.94
N GLU A 55 6.07 7.45 -5.13
CA GLU A 55 4.94 7.55 -6.05
C GLU A 55 4.49 6.18 -6.56
N LEU A 56 5.44 5.29 -6.90
CA LEU A 56 5.15 3.90 -7.26
C LEU A 56 4.46 3.14 -6.12
N LEU A 57 4.87 3.37 -4.86
CA LEU A 57 4.21 2.78 -3.69
C LEU A 57 2.79 3.33 -3.49
N LEU A 58 2.55 4.62 -3.74
CA LEU A 58 1.22 5.22 -3.68
C LEU A 58 0.30 4.66 -4.79
N VAL A 59 0.81 4.49 -6.00
CA VAL A 59 0.06 3.84 -7.09
C VAL A 59 -0.29 2.41 -6.72
N LEU A 60 0.67 1.65 -6.16
CA LEU A 60 0.43 0.29 -5.70
C LEU A 60 -0.65 0.22 -4.61
N LEU A 61 -0.66 1.19 -3.69
CA LEU A 61 -1.71 1.33 -2.67
C LEU A 61 -3.09 1.57 -3.31
N LEU A 62 -3.19 2.45 -4.30
CA LEU A 62 -4.44 2.74 -5.01
C LEU A 62 -4.98 1.49 -5.74
N VAL A 63 -4.09 0.71 -6.37
CA VAL A 63 -4.47 -0.58 -6.97
C VAL A 63 -4.98 -1.56 -5.89
N GLY A 64 -4.30 -1.62 -4.74
CA GLY A 64 -4.74 -2.40 -3.57
C GLY A 64 -6.15 -2.05 -3.12
N ILE A 65 -6.45 -0.76 -2.99
CA ILE A 65 -7.79 -0.27 -2.63
C ILE A 65 -8.82 -0.68 -3.68
N GLY A 66 -8.47 -0.62 -4.97
CA GLY A 66 -9.32 -1.08 -6.06
C GLY A 66 -9.70 -2.56 -5.94
N ILE A 67 -8.74 -3.42 -5.56
CA ILE A 67 -9.02 -4.85 -5.33
C ILE A 67 -9.91 -5.05 -4.11
N ILE A 68 -9.67 -4.33 -3.02
CA ILE A 68 -10.54 -4.39 -1.82
C ILE A 68 -11.96 -3.96 -2.18
N MET A 69 -12.12 -2.92 -2.99
CA MET A 69 -13.42 -2.45 -3.46
C MET A 69 -14.13 -3.51 -4.32
N TYR A 70 -13.39 -4.18 -5.20
CA TYR A 70 -13.90 -5.32 -5.95
C TYR A 70 -14.38 -6.45 -5.03
N PHE A 71 -13.65 -6.76 -3.96
CA PHE A 71 -14.10 -7.73 -2.97
C PHE A 71 -15.35 -7.31 -2.23
N LEU A 72 -15.50 -6.04 -1.86
CA LEU A 72 -16.73 -5.56 -1.23
C LEU A 72 -17.94 -5.71 -2.15
N ILE A 73 -17.78 -5.48 -3.46
CA ILE A 73 -18.85 -5.70 -4.44
C ILE A 73 -19.19 -7.19 -4.54
N GLN A 74 -18.19 -8.08 -4.55
CA GLN A 74 -18.43 -9.53 -4.58
C GLN A 74 -19.07 -10.03 -3.28
N PHE A 75 -18.70 -9.45 -2.14
CA PHE A 75 -19.30 -9.72 -0.84
C PHE A 75 -20.79 -9.37 -0.85
N ASP A 76 -21.16 -8.19 -1.35
CA ASP A 76 -22.56 -7.79 -1.46
C ASP A 76 -23.39 -8.68 -2.40
N ARG A 77 -22.74 -9.30 -3.39
CA ARG A 77 -23.36 -10.24 -4.32
C ARG A 77 -23.42 -11.68 -3.77
N ASN A 78 -22.98 -11.92 -2.53
CA ASN A 78 -22.84 -13.25 -1.91
C ASN A 78 -21.91 -14.22 -2.69
N LEU A 79 -20.97 -13.70 -3.49
CA LEU A 79 -20.05 -14.48 -4.32
C LEU A 79 -18.70 -14.75 -3.61
N LEU A 80 -18.76 -14.96 -2.30
CA LEU A 80 -17.61 -15.04 -1.39
C LEU A 80 -16.64 -16.21 -1.63
N LEU A 81 -17.04 -17.19 -2.43
CA LEU A 81 -16.27 -18.40 -2.73
C LEU A 81 -16.09 -18.60 -4.25
N SER A 82 -16.35 -17.56 -5.04
CA SER A 82 -16.08 -17.62 -6.48
C SER A 82 -14.57 -17.80 -6.74
N SER A 83 -14.22 -18.50 -7.82
CA SER A 83 -12.84 -18.60 -8.30
C SER A 83 -12.20 -17.21 -8.51
N GLY A 84 -13.00 -16.19 -8.84
CA GLY A 84 -12.57 -14.79 -8.92
C GLY A 84 -12.14 -14.19 -7.58
N PHE A 85 -12.74 -14.60 -6.46
CA PHE A 85 -12.35 -14.14 -5.12
C PHE A 85 -10.99 -14.70 -4.72
N VAL A 86 -10.78 -16.01 -4.95
CA VAL A 86 -9.49 -16.68 -4.67
C VAL A 86 -8.36 -16.08 -5.51
N ARG A 87 -8.61 -15.81 -6.80
CA ARG A 87 -7.62 -15.18 -7.68
C ARG A 87 -7.31 -13.75 -7.25
N GLY A 88 -8.31 -12.99 -6.81
CA GLY A 88 -8.08 -11.66 -6.25
C GLY A 88 -7.20 -11.70 -5.00
N LEU A 89 -7.38 -12.69 -4.12
CA LEU A 89 -6.60 -12.79 -2.87
C LEU A 89 -5.12 -13.06 -3.18
N GLU A 90 -4.85 -13.87 -4.21
CA GLU A 90 -3.51 -14.13 -4.71
C GLU A 90 -2.84 -12.88 -5.28
N ILE A 91 -3.57 -12.09 -6.07
CA ILE A 91 -3.05 -10.81 -6.57
C ILE A 91 -2.77 -9.85 -5.41
N LEU A 92 -3.67 -9.77 -4.42
CA LEU A 92 -3.49 -8.90 -3.26
C LEU A 92 -2.26 -9.29 -2.44
N ALA A 93 -2.04 -10.59 -2.19
CA ALA A 93 -0.84 -11.08 -1.51
C ALA A 93 0.44 -10.75 -2.30
N GLY A 94 0.41 -10.92 -3.63
CA GLY A 94 1.53 -10.55 -4.51
C GLY A 94 1.86 -9.06 -4.45
N MET A 95 0.85 -8.19 -4.39
CA MET A 95 1.05 -6.75 -4.23
C MET A 95 1.62 -6.39 -2.86
N CYS A 96 1.20 -7.06 -1.78
CA CYS A 96 1.82 -6.87 -0.46
C CYS A 96 3.32 -7.22 -0.49
N MET A 97 3.69 -8.31 -1.17
CA MET A 97 5.11 -8.66 -1.33
C MET A 97 5.86 -7.59 -2.14
N ALA A 98 5.30 -7.15 -3.27
CA ALA A 98 5.89 -6.08 -4.07
C ALA A 98 6.07 -4.77 -3.29
N ALA A 99 5.08 -4.39 -2.48
CA ALA A 99 5.15 -3.24 -1.60
C ALA A 99 6.29 -3.37 -0.58
N SER A 100 6.44 -4.56 0.03
CA SER A 100 7.53 -4.81 0.98
C SER A 100 8.91 -4.68 0.33
N VAL A 101 9.08 -5.16 -0.91
CA VAL A 101 10.32 -4.99 -1.67
C VAL A 101 10.59 -3.51 -1.96
N GLY A 102 9.57 -2.73 -2.30
CA GLY A 102 9.71 -1.28 -2.49
C GLY A 102 10.17 -0.56 -1.23
N VAL A 103 9.59 -0.89 -0.06
CA VAL A 103 9.99 -0.29 1.23
C VAL A 103 11.41 -0.71 1.63
N ILE A 104 11.78 -1.98 1.44
CA ILE A 104 13.16 -2.46 1.68
C ILE A 104 14.14 -1.77 0.73
N GLY A 105 13.78 -1.61 -0.54
CA GLY A 105 14.59 -0.89 -1.53
C GLY A 105 14.86 0.56 -1.12
N LEU A 106 13.83 1.27 -0.65
CA LEU A 106 13.98 2.61 -0.08
C LEU A 106 14.92 2.61 1.13
N PHE A 107 14.75 1.66 2.04
CA PHE A 107 15.57 1.58 3.25
C PHE A 107 17.06 1.37 2.91
N LEU A 108 17.35 0.43 2.01
CA LEU A 108 18.71 0.17 1.53
C LEU A 108 19.30 1.38 0.80
N TYR A 109 18.50 2.06 -0.03
CA TYR A 109 18.93 3.25 -0.73
C TYR A 109 19.29 4.38 0.26
N MET A 110 18.43 4.64 1.25
CA MET A 110 18.71 5.66 2.28
C MET A 110 19.94 5.35 3.12
N ASN A 111 20.25 4.07 3.37
CA ASN A 111 21.48 3.66 4.07
C ASN A 111 22.76 4.05 3.34
N THR A 112 22.72 4.27 2.02
CA THR A 112 23.89 4.77 1.28
C THR A 112 24.22 6.24 1.59
N PHE A 113 23.27 6.99 2.18
CA PHE A 113 23.40 8.41 2.52
C PHE A 113 23.46 8.67 4.03
N GLY A 114 23.93 7.69 4.81
CA GLY A 114 23.97 7.78 6.28
C GLY A 114 22.71 7.26 6.99
N GLY A 115 21.73 6.76 6.22
CA GLY A 115 20.58 6.04 6.74
C GLY A 115 19.41 6.94 7.16
N PRO A 116 18.20 6.37 7.23
CA PRO A 116 17.06 7.07 7.80
C PRO A 116 17.27 7.30 9.29
N GLY A 117 16.81 8.45 9.81
CA GLY A 117 16.86 8.75 11.24
C GLY A 117 16.21 7.65 12.09
N PRO A 118 16.53 7.53 13.39
CA PRO A 118 16.14 6.39 14.23
C PRO A 118 14.63 6.12 14.24
N PHE A 119 13.83 7.17 14.32
CA PHE A 119 12.37 7.09 14.27
C PHE A 119 11.86 6.57 12.93
N LEU A 120 12.42 7.07 11.82
CA LEU A 120 11.99 6.69 10.48
C LEU A 120 12.37 5.23 10.19
N THR A 121 13.54 4.79 10.66
CA THR A 121 13.96 3.39 10.63
C THR A 121 12.97 2.47 11.35
N LEU A 122 12.54 2.83 12.57
CA LEU A 122 11.56 2.04 13.33
C LEU A 122 10.21 1.97 12.61
N ILE A 123 9.76 3.08 12.00
CA ILE A 123 8.51 3.13 11.23
C ILE A 123 8.61 2.20 10.00
N MET A 124 9.71 2.26 9.25
CA MET A 124 9.90 1.41 8.06
C MET A 124 9.90 -0.08 8.41
N ILE A 125 10.63 -0.46 9.47
CA ILE A 125 10.65 -1.86 9.95
C ILE A 125 9.25 -2.29 10.41
N GLY A 126 8.55 -1.44 11.17
CA GLY A 126 7.18 -1.70 11.61
C GLY A 126 6.22 -1.91 10.44
N ILE A 127 6.30 -1.07 9.41
CA ILE A 127 5.50 -1.20 8.18
C ILE A 127 5.79 -2.52 7.47
N ILE A 128 7.07 -2.90 7.30
CA ILE A 128 7.45 -4.17 6.67
C ILE A 128 6.83 -5.35 7.43
N LEU A 129 6.93 -5.36 8.77
CA LEU A 129 6.35 -6.41 9.60
C LEU A 129 4.83 -6.48 9.46
N ILE A 130 4.13 -5.34 9.48
CA ILE A 130 2.67 -5.28 9.28
C ILE A 130 2.29 -5.83 7.91
N ILE A 131 3.01 -5.45 6.85
CA ILE A 131 2.77 -5.95 5.49
C ILE A 131 2.92 -7.47 5.44
N TRP A 132 3.94 -8.02 6.08
CA TRP A 132 4.16 -9.47 6.12
C TRP A 132 3.08 -10.21 6.91
N ILE A 133 2.64 -9.68 8.04
CA ILE A 133 1.52 -10.25 8.80
C ILE A 133 0.26 -10.26 7.94
N LEU A 134 -0.08 -9.16 7.27
CA LEU A 134 -1.24 -9.07 6.39
C LEU A 134 -1.13 -10.07 5.22
N ALA A 135 0.04 -10.16 4.58
CA ALA A 135 0.27 -11.12 3.50
C ALA A 135 0.09 -12.57 3.98
N ALA A 136 0.61 -12.91 5.15
CA ALA A 136 0.44 -14.24 5.75
C ALA A 136 -1.04 -14.54 6.00
N VAL A 137 -1.80 -13.59 6.56
CA VAL A 137 -3.25 -13.74 6.79
C VAL A 137 -4.00 -13.96 5.47
N ILE A 138 -3.69 -13.20 4.42
CA ILE A 138 -4.32 -13.34 3.09
C ILE A 138 -4.04 -14.74 2.50
N ILE A 139 -2.80 -15.21 2.59
CA ILE A 139 -2.41 -16.55 2.11
C ILE A 139 -3.12 -17.65 2.90
N LEU A 140 -3.24 -17.50 4.23
CA LEU A 140 -3.99 -18.44 5.07
C LEU A 140 -5.46 -18.49 4.67
N LEU A 141 -6.12 -17.33 4.50
CA LEU A 141 -7.51 -17.25 4.03
C LEU A 141 -7.68 -17.94 2.68
N ARG A 142 -6.76 -17.70 1.74
CA ARG A 142 -6.76 -18.40 0.44
C ARG A 142 -6.68 -19.92 0.63
N SER A 143 -5.79 -20.40 1.49
CA SER A 143 -5.60 -21.84 1.73
C SER A 143 -6.84 -22.52 2.30
N MET A 144 -7.59 -21.80 3.15
CA MET A 144 -8.85 -22.29 3.72
C MET A 144 -9.97 -22.33 2.68
N VAL A 145 -10.06 -21.30 1.83
CA VAL A 145 -11.07 -21.21 0.78
C VAL A 145 -10.80 -22.23 -0.33
N LYS A 146 -9.54 -22.47 -0.71
CA LYS A 146 -9.17 -23.43 -1.78
C LYS A 146 -9.37 -24.90 -1.37
N LYS A 147 -9.42 -25.22 -0.07
CA LYS A 147 -9.63 -26.58 0.44
C LYS A 147 -11.10 -26.99 0.52
N ARG A 148 -12.05 -26.08 0.28
CA ARG A 148 -13.48 -26.38 0.12
C ARG A 148 -13.83 -26.43 -1.36
#